data_AF-A0A1V5L8N5-F1
#
_entry.id   AF-A0A1V5L8N5-F1
#
_cell.length_a   1.000
_cell.length_b   1.000
_cell.length_c   1.000
_cell.angle_alpha   90.00
_cell.angle_beta   90.00
_cell.angle_gamma   90.00
#
_symmetry.space_group_name_H-M   'P 1'
#
loop_
_entity.id
_entity.type
_entity.pdbx_description
1 polymer ?
#
loop_
_entity_poly.entity_id
_entity_poly.type
_entity_poly.pdbx_seq_one_letter_code
_entity_poly.pdbx_strand_id
1 'polypeptide(L)'
;MDNLDDMFDYEKDKDFIICYNWTRGNGTIGNSSVTMMRVGPLQYIIDDLEADFFAYEKKFKTASQEYMSSKVIEKYGKLTFWPDAWCKSFQLHSQPPKLLRLFKAPKMPPKGTKVLVFHGAVNPPDAIKGEFPYKPPIWKRWYKTVRPTPWLEDLWK
;
A
#
# COMPACT_ATOMS: atom_id res chain seq x y z
N MET A 1 -0.86 -15.99 5.96
CA MET A 1 -0.07 -15.34 4.88
C MET A 1 1.05 -16.28 4.51
N ASP A 2 1.65 -16.10 3.33
CA ASP A 2 2.82 -16.88 2.91
C ASP A 2 4.12 -16.30 3.51
N ASN A 3 5.22 -17.05 3.46
CA ASN A 3 6.54 -16.64 3.98
C ASN A 3 7.12 -15.46 3.16
N LEU A 4 7.92 -14.61 3.82
CA LEU A 4 8.58 -13.44 3.25
C LEU A 4 9.99 -13.72 2.72
N ASP A 5 10.58 -14.90 2.94
CA ASP A 5 11.96 -15.19 2.55
C ASP A 5 12.26 -14.87 1.08
N ASP A 6 11.35 -15.22 0.15
CA ASP A 6 11.51 -14.93 -1.29
C ASP A 6 11.69 -13.43 -1.58
N MET A 7 11.23 -12.53 -0.70
CA MET A 7 11.38 -11.09 -0.87
C MET A 7 12.82 -10.61 -0.73
N PHE A 8 13.67 -11.36 -0.01
CA PHE A 8 15.09 -11.03 0.13
C PHE A 8 15.92 -11.49 -1.08
N ASP A 9 15.43 -12.48 -1.83
CA ASP A 9 16.10 -13.01 -3.02
C ASP A 9 15.60 -12.39 -4.33
N TYR A 10 14.41 -11.78 -4.32
CA TYR A 10 13.82 -11.15 -5.50
C TYR A 10 14.56 -9.87 -5.92
N GLU A 11 15.03 -9.84 -7.17
CA GLU A 11 15.66 -8.65 -7.77
C GLU A 11 16.74 -8.04 -6.86
N LYS A 12 17.55 -8.90 -6.21
CA LYS A 12 18.54 -8.53 -5.17
C LYS A 12 19.58 -7.48 -5.59
N ASP A 13 19.77 -7.29 -6.90
CA ASP A 13 20.70 -6.31 -7.45
C ASP A 13 20.09 -4.91 -7.57
N LYS A 14 18.78 -4.77 -7.32
CA LYS A 14 18.10 -3.46 -7.28
C LYS A 14 18.38 -2.76 -5.96
N ASP A 15 18.42 -1.43 -6.04
CA ASP A 15 18.53 -0.57 -4.87
C ASP A 15 17.18 -0.19 -4.27
N PHE A 16 16.10 -0.37 -5.03
CA PHE A 16 14.76 0.01 -4.64
C PHE A 16 13.71 -0.89 -5.29
N ILE A 17 12.87 -1.51 -4.46
CA ILE A 17 11.69 -2.27 -4.89
C ILE A 17 10.51 -1.82 -4.05
N ILE A 18 9.37 -1.56 -4.69
CA ILE A 18 8.18 -1.01 -4.01
C ILE A 18 6.93 -1.77 -4.42
N CYS A 19 5.92 -1.80 -3.55
CA CYS A 19 4.61 -2.32 -3.91
C CYS A 19 3.96 -1.44 -5.00
N TYR A 20 3.19 -2.02 -5.90
CA TYR A 20 2.41 -1.24 -6.85
C TYR A 20 1.33 -0.41 -6.14
N ASN A 21 1.14 0.85 -6.55
CA ASN A 21 0.02 1.66 -6.06
C ASN A 21 -1.25 1.40 -6.87
N TRP A 22 -2.19 0.64 -6.34
CA TRP A 22 -3.43 0.31 -7.05
C TRP A 22 -4.38 1.49 -7.30
N THR A 23 -4.19 2.62 -6.62
CA THR A 23 -5.09 3.78 -6.71
C THR A 23 -4.60 4.86 -7.65
N ARG A 24 -3.27 4.97 -7.82
CA ARG A 24 -2.62 6.05 -8.60
C ARG A 24 -1.53 5.53 -9.53
N GLY A 25 -1.39 4.21 -9.66
CA GLY A 25 -0.18 3.56 -10.14
C GLY A 25 0.25 3.95 -11.53
N ASN A 26 -0.58 3.81 -12.57
CA ASN A 26 -0.24 3.99 -13.99
C ASN A 26 1.20 3.56 -14.39
N GLY A 27 1.81 2.59 -13.67
CA GLY A 27 3.21 2.17 -13.80
C GLY A 27 4.28 3.08 -13.18
N THR A 28 3.95 4.26 -12.63
CA THR A 28 4.91 5.28 -12.19
C THR A 28 4.88 5.61 -10.69
N ILE A 29 3.89 5.11 -9.95
CA ILE A 29 3.76 5.38 -8.51
C ILE A 29 3.73 4.06 -7.73
N GLY A 30 4.63 3.93 -6.75
CA GLY A 30 4.64 2.85 -5.79
C GLY A 30 3.86 3.18 -4.51
N ASN A 31 3.46 2.14 -3.78
CA ASN A 31 2.95 2.21 -2.43
C ASN A 31 4.05 1.82 -1.45
N SER A 32 4.46 2.75 -0.59
CA SER A 32 5.56 2.57 0.36
C SER A 32 5.21 1.70 1.57
N SER A 33 4.02 1.10 1.64
CA SER A 33 3.68 0.14 2.70
C SER A 33 4.61 -1.07 2.71
N VAL A 34 5.14 -1.45 1.55
CA VAL A 34 6.12 -2.52 1.41
C VAL A 34 7.20 -2.08 0.43
N THR A 35 8.37 -1.78 0.95
CA THR A 35 9.51 -1.31 0.18
C THR A 35 10.78 -2.01 0.65
N MET A 36 11.63 -2.41 -0.29
CA MET A 36 13.02 -2.74 -0.02
C MET A 36 13.90 -1.61 -0.55
N MET A 37 14.86 -1.18 0.27
CA MET A 37 15.79 -0.09 -0.03
C MET A 37 17.20 -0.53 0.33
N ARG A 38 18.14 -0.44 -0.62
CA ARG A 38 19.57 -0.61 -0.31
C ARG A 38 20.07 0.63 0.42
N VAL A 39 20.74 0.41 1.55
CA VAL A 39 21.39 1.47 2.31
C VAL A 39 22.53 2.08 1.48
N GLY A 40 22.55 3.41 1.34
CA GLY A 40 23.58 4.16 0.61
C GLY A 40 23.11 4.76 -0.72
N PRO A 41 22.78 3.96 -1.76
CA PRO A 41 22.50 4.49 -3.10
C PRO A 41 21.32 5.47 -3.22
N LEU A 42 20.44 5.51 -2.22
CA LEU A 42 19.26 6.39 -2.19
C LEU A 42 19.46 7.69 -1.40
N GLN A 43 20.67 7.96 -0.90
CA GLN A 43 20.98 9.16 -0.11
C GLN A 43 20.62 10.46 -0.84
N TYR A 44 20.81 10.51 -2.16
CA TYR A 44 20.46 11.66 -3.00
C TYR A 44 18.98 12.10 -2.88
N ILE A 45 18.06 11.21 -2.49
CA ILE A 45 16.65 11.56 -2.28
C ILE A 45 16.50 12.40 -1.01
N ILE A 46 17.26 12.06 0.03
CA ILE A 46 17.27 12.81 1.29
C ILE A 46 17.96 14.16 1.06
N ASP A 47 19.12 14.16 0.40
CA ASP A 47 19.88 15.38 0.10
C ASP A 47 19.04 16.37 -0.74
N ASP A 48 18.29 15.88 -1.73
CA ASP A 48 17.35 16.68 -2.54
C ASP A 48 16.21 17.27 -1.71
N LEU A 49 15.64 16.47 -0.79
CA LEU A 49 14.56 16.92 0.09
C LEU A 49 15.05 17.98 1.09
N GLU A 50 16.26 17.82 1.62
CA GLU A 50 16.88 18.77 2.56
C GLU A 50 17.28 20.08 1.87
N ALA A 51 17.71 20.01 0.61
CA ALA A 51 18.10 21.20 -0.15
C ALA A 51 16.92 22.14 -0.44
N ASP A 52 15.73 21.62 -0.76
CA ASP A 52 14.54 22.43 -1.02
C ASP A 52 13.22 21.72 -0.63
N PHE A 53 13.00 21.61 0.67
CA PHE A 53 11.76 21.03 1.22
C PHE A 53 10.50 21.78 0.76
N PHE A 54 10.58 23.11 0.55
CA PHE A 54 9.42 23.91 0.15
C PHE A 54 9.01 23.63 -1.30
N ALA A 55 9.95 23.41 -2.21
CA ALA A 55 9.64 22.96 -3.56
C ALA A 55 8.96 21.58 -3.56
N TYR A 56 9.43 20.65 -2.71
CA TYR A 56 8.76 19.36 -2.48
C TYR A 56 7.32 19.57 -2.00
N GLU A 57 7.11 20.34 -0.92
CA GLU A 57 5.79 20.54 -0.32
C GLU A 57 4.82 21.18 -1.32
N LYS A 58 5.28 22.17 -2.08
CA LYS A 58 4.47 22.83 -3.11
C LYS A 58 4.03 21.87 -4.21
N LYS A 59 4.93 20.97 -4.65
CA LYS A 59 4.67 20.05 -5.78
C LYS A 59 3.88 18.82 -5.35
N PHE A 60 4.31 18.14 -4.30
CA PHE A 60 3.79 16.84 -3.88
C PHE A 60 2.85 16.91 -2.67
N LYS A 61 2.86 18.02 -1.92
CA LYS A 61 2.05 18.20 -0.70
C LYS A 61 2.33 17.07 0.29
N THR A 62 1.34 16.22 0.57
CA THR A 62 1.45 15.08 1.47
C THR A 62 1.77 13.76 0.75
N ALA A 63 2.02 13.79 -0.56
CA ALA A 63 2.23 12.60 -1.38
C ALA A 63 3.71 12.14 -1.40
N SER A 64 4.25 11.79 -0.23
CA SER A 64 5.65 11.34 -0.08
C SER A 64 6.01 10.15 -0.97
N GLN A 65 5.06 9.23 -1.21
CA GLN A 65 5.23 8.08 -2.09
C GLN A 65 5.43 8.49 -3.56
N GLU A 66 4.74 9.53 -4.02
CA GLU A 66 4.87 10.06 -5.38
C GLU A 66 6.23 10.73 -5.56
N TYR A 67 6.69 11.46 -4.55
CA TYR A 67 8.02 12.06 -4.56
C TYR A 67 9.13 11.00 -4.61
N MET A 68 9.10 10.03 -3.68
CA MET A 68 10.08 8.95 -3.67
C MET A 68 10.08 8.19 -5.00
N SER A 69 8.88 7.87 -5.53
CA SER A 69 8.75 7.24 -6.85
C SER A 69 9.38 8.09 -7.96
N SER A 70 9.15 9.41 -7.94
CA SER A 70 9.70 10.32 -8.95
C SER A 70 11.23 10.40 -8.91
N LYS A 71 11.84 10.46 -7.72
CA LYS A 71 13.31 10.52 -7.58
C LYS A 71 13.97 9.20 -7.97
N VAL A 72 13.32 8.07 -7.69
CA VAL A 72 13.80 6.75 -8.14
C VAL A 72 13.72 6.64 -9.67
N ILE A 73 12.62 7.08 -10.28
CA ILE A 73 12.46 7.10 -11.74
C ILE A 73 13.48 8.05 -12.39
N GLU A 74 13.72 9.23 -11.81
CA GLU A 74 14.71 10.20 -12.29
C GLU A 74 16.11 9.57 -12.41
N LYS A 75 16.52 8.78 -11.42
CA LYS A 75 17.84 8.14 -11.40
C LYS A 75 17.93 6.84 -12.20
N TYR A 76 16.91 5.97 -12.10
CA TYR A 76 16.96 4.60 -12.63
C TYR A 76 16.07 4.38 -13.87
N GLY A 77 15.36 5.41 -14.34
CA GLY A 77 14.47 5.40 -15.49
C GLY A 77 13.10 4.73 -15.27
N LYS A 78 12.97 3.87 -14.25
CA LYS A 78 11.72 3.18 -13.90
C LYS A 78 11.72 2.69 -12.45
N LEU A 79 10.53 2.36 -11.95
CA LEU A 79 10.38 1.60 -10.71
C LEU A 79 10.55 0.10 -10.95
N THR A 80 11.09 -0.60 -9.96
CA THR A 80 10.95 -2.05 -9.83
C THR A 80 9.84 -2.32 -8.84
N PHE A 81 8.87 -3.14 -9.24
CA PHE A 81 7.75 -3.52 -8.37
C PHE A 81 7.93 -4.94 -7.83
N TRP A 82 7.40 -5.18 -6.63
CA TRP A 82 7.14 -6.54 -6.18
C TRP A 82 6.20 -7.27 -7.16
N PRO A 83 6.30 -8.60 -7.28
CA PRO A 83 5.31 -9.39 -8.02
C PRO A 83 3.89 -9.06 -7.54
N ASP A 84 2.97 -8.86 -8.48
CA ASP A 84 1.61 -8.41 -8.17
C ASP A 84 0.89 -9.37 -7.19
N ALA A 85 1.22 -10.66 -7.20
CA ALA A 85 0.65 -11.64 -6.29
C ALA A 85 1.06 -11.43 -4.82
N TRP A 86 2.25 -10.87 -4.55
CA TRP A 86 2.82 -10.84 -3.21
C TRP A 86 2.20 -9.79 -2.32
N CYS A 87 1.98 -8.59 -2.85
CA CYS A 87 1.35 -7.51 -2.11
C CYS A 87 -0.09 -7.35 -2.61
N LYS A 88 -1.07 -7.40 -1.71
CA LYS A 88 -2.48 -7.15 -2.06
C LYS A 88 -3.10 -6.13 -1.14
N SER A 89 -3.89 -5.23 -1.72
CA SER A 89 -4.72 -4.29 -0.96
C SER A 89 -5.92 -5.00 -0.33
N PHE A 90 -6.15 -4.79 0.97
CA PHE A 90 -7.38 -5.23 1.63
C PHE A 90 -8.61 -4.54 1.03
N GLN A 91 -8.53 -3.24 0.75
CA GLN A 91 -9.64 -2.43 0.27
C GLN A 91 -10.08 -2.77 -1.16
N LEU A 92 -9.20 -3.37 -1.96
CA LEU A 92 -9.47 -3.71 -3.36
C LEU A 92 -9.59 -5.22 -3.61
N HIS A 93 -8.79 -6.04 -2.93
CA HIS A 93 -8.73 -7.49 -3.20
C HIS A 93 -9.48 -8.34 -2.18
N SER A 94 -9.68 -7.84 -0.96
CA SER A 94 -10.45 -8.55 0.08
C SER A 94 -11.86 -7.99 0.24
N GLN A 95 -12.03 -6.67 0.20
CA GLN A 95 -13.34 -6.03 0.28
C GLN A 95 -14.20 -6.36 -0.94
N PRO A 96 -15.51 -6.60 -0.76
CA PRO A 96 -16.40 -6.73 -1.90
C PRO A 96 -16.56 -5.38 -2.63
N PRO A 97 -17.08 -5.39 -3.87
CA PRO A 97 -17.46 -4.19 -4.60
C PRO A 97 -18.32 -3.26 -3.72
N LYS A 98 -18.15 -1.95 -3.89
CA LYS A 98 -18.75 -0.92 -3.00
C LYS A 98 -20.22 -1.13 -2.68
N LEU A 99 -21.04 -1.50 -3.68
CA LEU A 99 -22.48 -1.74 -3.54
C LEU A 99 -22.82 -2.97 -2.68
N LEU A 100 -21.91 -3.92 -2.54
CA LEU A 100 -22.12 -5.18 -1.82
C LEU A 100 -21.54 -5.16 -0.40
N ARG A 101 -20.84 -4.09 0.01
CA ARG A 101 -20.17 -3.99 1.32
C ARG A 101 -21.12 -4.03 2.50
N LEU A 102 -22.37 -3.62 2.32
CA LEU A 102 -23.41 -3.75 3.35
C LEU A 102 -23.87 -5.20 3.54
N PHE A 103 -23.64 -6.09 2.59
CA PHE A 103 -24.21 -7.45 2.59
C PHE A 103 -23.15 -8.55 2.69
N LYS A 104 -21.92 -8.28 2.24
CA LYS A 104 -20.86 -9.29 2.13
C LYS A 104 -19.67 -8.92 3.01
N ALA A 105 -19.14 -9.92 3.70
CA ALA A 105 -17.90 -9.81 4.44
C ALA A 105 -16.68 -9.77 3.49
N PRO A 106 -15.58 -9.12 3.91
CA PRO A 106 -14.31 -9.22 3.21
C PRO A 106 -13.82 -10.66 3.19
N LYS A 107 -13.17 -11.06 2.10
CA LYS A 107 -12.63 -12.41 1.91
C LYS A 107 -11.13 -12.43 2.13
N MET A 108 -10.61 -13.62 2.46
CA MET A 108 -9.18 -13.91 2.41
C MET A 108 -8.59 -13.43 1.06
N PRO A 109 -7.39 -12.84 1.06
CA PRO A 109 -6.76 -12.43 -0.19
C PRO A 109 -6.38 -13.66 -1.05
N PRO A 110 -6.12 -13.47 -2.35
CA PRO A 110 -5.71 -14.55 -3.25
C PRO A 110 -4.52 -15.36 -2.73
N LYS A 111 -4.44 -16.64 -3.11
CA LYS A 111 -3.26 -17.48 -2.82
C LYS A 111 -2.00 -16.82 -3.37
N GLY A 112 -0.88 -16.98 -2.66
CA GLY A 112 0.40 -16.33 -2.98
C GLY A 112 0.54 -14.91 -2.42
N THR A 113 -0.48 -14.39 -1.73
CA THR A 113 -0.36 -13.14 -0.96
C THR A 113 0.60 -13.34 0.20
N LYS A 114 1.70 -12.60 0.17
CA LYS A 114 2.70 -12.50 1.24
C LYS A 114 2.35 -11.36 2.21
N VAL A 115 1.95 -10.21 1.68
CA VAL A 115 1.57 -9.03 2.47
C VAL A 115 0.20 -8.49 2.07
N LEU A 116 -0.69 -8.36 3.05
CA LEU A 116 -1.99 -7.71 2.90
C LEU A 116 -1.93 -6.28 3.43
N VAL A 117 -1.97 -5.33 2.52
CA VAL A 117 -1.82 -3.90 2.80
C VAL A 117 -3.17 -3.28 3.16
N PHE A 118 -3.27 -2.73 4.36
CA PHE A 118 -4.39 -1.89 4.79
C PHE A 118 -4.06 -0.43 4.48
N HIS A 119 -4.55 0.06 3.34
CA HIS A 119 -4.37 1.47 2.98
C HIS A 119 -5.64 2.28 3.25
N GLY A 120 -5.50 3.44 3.89
CA GLY A 120 -6.62 4.32 4.23
C GLY A 120 -7.04 4.18 5.68
N ALA A 121 -8.32 4.42 5.96
CA ALA A 121 -8.78 4.63 7.33
C ALA A 121 -8.96 3.33 8.14
N VAL A 122 -9.50 2.28 7.51
CA VAL A 122 -9.81 1.02 8.20
C VAL A 122 -8.52 0.23 8.38
N ASN A 123 -8.13 0.03 9.63
CA ASN A 123 -6.99 -0.80 10.04
C ASN A 123 -7.44 -2.23 10.42
N PRO A 124 -6.52 -3.19 10.64
CA PRO A 124 -6.89 -4.55 10.99
C PRO A 124 -7.85 -4.67 12.20
N PRO A 125 -7.64 -3.95 13.33
CA PRO A 125 -8.58 -4.03 14.46
C PRO A 125 -10.00 -3.57 14.13
N ASP A 126 -10.13 -2.53 13.29
CA ASP A 126 -11.42 -2.02 12.83
C ASP A 126 -12.12 -3.03 11.92
N ALA A 127 -11.37 -3.64 10.99
CA ALA A 127 -11.88 -4.63 10.04
C ALA A 127 -12.36 -5.91 10.74
N ILE A 128 -11.62 -6.35 11.77
CA ILE A 128 -12.00 -7.50 12.62
C ILE A 128 -13.38 -7.25 13.23
N LYS A 129 -13.56 -6.09 13.88
CA LYS A 129 -14.83 -5.70 14.52
C LYS A 129 -15.94 -5.35 13.53
N GLY A 130 -15.60 -5.04 12.28
CA GLY A 130 -16.56 -4.52 11.29
C GLY A 130 -16.95 -3.07 11.56
N GLU A 131 -16.02 -2.30 12.12
CA GLU A 131 -16.25 -0.91 12.49
C GLU A 131 -15.52 0.01 11.50
N PHE A 132 -16.15 1.15 11.19
CA PHE A 132 -15.46 2.21 10.47
C PHE A 132 -14.91 3.19 11.52
N PRO A 133 -13.65 3.63 11.43
CA PRO A 133 -12.97 4.40 12.48
C PRO A 133 -13.61 5.77 12.75
N TYR A 134 -14.50 6.24 11.86
CA TYR A 134 -15.29 7.43 12.06
C TYR A 134 -16.67 7.27 11.42
N LYS A 135 -17.64 8.08 11.87
CA LYS A 135 -18.99 8.09 11.31
C LYS A 135 -18.99 8.78 9.94
N PRO A 136 -19.20 8.06 8.82
CA PRO A 136 -19.22 8.71 7.51
C PRO A 136 -20.49 9.58 7.36
N PRO A 137 -20.46 10.61 6.50
CA PRO A 137 -21.68 11.29 6.05
C PRO A 137 -22.70 10.29 5.52
N ILE A 138 -24.00 10.54 5.73
CA ILE A 138 -25.08 9.58 5.44
C ILE A 138 -24.98 9.03 4.02
N TRP A 139 -24.78 9.91 3.03
CA TRP A 139 -24.66 9.53 1.62
C TRP A 139 -23.40 8.71 1.27
N LYS A 140 -22.42 8.58 2.18
CA LYS A 140 -21.22 7.75 2.00
C LYS A 140 -21.28 6.43 2.77
N ARG A 141 -22.21 6.28 3.73
CA ARG A 141 -22.27 5.10 4.62
C ARG A 141 -22.49 3.80 3.86
N TRP A 142 -23.17 3.83 2.72
CA TRP A 142 -23.44 2.63 1.94
C TRP A 142 -22.18 1.99 1.33
N TYR A 143 -21.08 2.73 1.15
CA TYR A 143 -19.79 2.17 0.68
C TYR A 143 -18.62 2.35 1.64
N LYS A 144 -18.71 3.29 2.59
CA LYS A 144 -17.79 3.45 3.72
C LYS A 144 -18.27 2.62 4.90
N THR A 145 -18.34 1.32 4.67
CA THR A 145 -18.69 0.30 5.65
C THR A 145 -17.77 -0.90 5.43
N VAL A 146 -17.51 -1.63 6.51
CA VAL A 146 -16.80 -2.90 6.50
C VAL A 146 -17.61 -3.85 7.37
N ARG A 147 -17.89 -5.05 6.88
CA ARG A 147 -18.49 -6.11 7.68
C ARG A 147 -17.40 -6.78 8.52
N PRO A 148 -17.74 -7.37 9.70
CA PRO A 148 -16.78 -8.07 10.53
C PRO A 148 -15.96 -9.08 9.74
N THR A 149 -14.67 -9.15 10.04
CA THR A 149 -13.69 -9.94 9.29
C THR A 149 -12.90 -10.85 10.24
N PRO A 150 -13.52 -11.89 10.84
CA PRO A 150 -12.91 -12.65 11.93
C PRO A 150 -11.64 -13.40 11.51
N TRP A 151 -11.52 -13.79 10.24
CA TRP A 151 -10.33 -14.47 9.74
C TRP A 151 -9.04 -13.63 9.83
N LEU A 152 -9.16 -12.30 10.00
CA LEU A 152 -8.00 -11.44 10.24
C LEU A 152 -7.42 -11.63 11.65
N GLU A 153 -8.20 -12.09 12.62
CA GLU A 153 -7.72 -12.28 14.00
C GLU A 153 -6.55 -13.26 14.04
N ASP A 154 -6.61 -14.35 13.28
CA ASP A 154 -5.54 -15.34 13.22
C ASP A 154 -4.28 -14.84 12.51
N LEU A 155 -4.41 -13.82 11.66
CA LEU A 155 -3.30 -13.24 10.89
C LEU A 155 -2.66 -12.03 11.55
N TRP A 156 -3.31 -11.42 12.54
CA TRP A 156 -2.88 -10.20 13.22
C TRP A 156 -2.27 -10.44 14.61
N LYS A 157 -2.05 -11.71 14.96
CA LYS A 157 -1.41 -12.10 16.22
C LYS A 157 0.09 -11.77 16.23
#